data_AF-A0A0B6YDJ9-F1
#
_entry.id   AF-A0A0B6YDJ9-F1
#
_cell.length_a   1.000
_cell.length_b   1.000
_cell.length_c   1.000
_cell.angle_alpha   90.00
_cell.angle_beta   90.00
_cell.angle_gamma   90.00
#
_symmetry.space_group_name_H-M   'P 1'
#
loop_
_entity.id
_entity.type
_entity.pdbx_description
1 polymer ?
#
loop_
_entity_poly.entity_id
_entity_poly.type
_entity_poly.pdbx_seq_one_letter_code
_entity_poly.pdbx_strand_id
1 'polypeptide(L)' 'RQLGGDVINMTVVPEVVLAKELGIPYCAMALVTDYDCWKQNEDHVSVEVVMETLSKNASNSVQVFLNALKN' A
#
# COMPACT_ATOMS: atom_id res chain seq x y z
N ARG A 1 -15.40 4.86 3.55
CA ARG A 1 -14.68 5.81 4.43
C ARG A 1 -15.38 6.12 5.76
N GLN A 2 -16.66 5.77 5.99
CA GLN A 2 -17.39 6.09 7.23
C GLN A 2 -16.75 5.53 8.53
N LEU A 3 -15.94 4.48 8.42
CA LEU A 3 -15.24 3.84 9.54
C LEU A 3 -13.83 4.42 9.82
N GLY A 4 -13.44 5.52 9.16
CA GLY A 4 -12.16 6.19 9.41
C GLY A 4 -10.93 5.56 8.76
N GLY A 5 -11.09 4.56 7.88
CA GLY A 5 -9.99 4.02 7.07
C GLY A 5 -9.60 4.96 5.92
N ASP A 6 -8.28 5.18 5.77
CA ASP A 6 -7.71 6.06 4.74
C ASP A 6 -7.39 5.33 3.43
N VAL A 7 -6.89 4.09 3.52
CA VAL A 7 -6.46 3.25 2.39
C VAL A 7 -7.04 1.85 2.56
N ILE A 8 -7.34 1.18 1.45
CA ILE A 8 -7.77 -0.23 1.39
C ILE A 8 -6.72 -1.06 0.66
N ASN A 9 -6.45 -2.27 1.14
CA ASN A 9 -5.56 -3.24 0.50
C ASN A 9 -6.04 -4.67 0.78
N MET A 10 -5.36 -5.67 0.21
CA MET A 10 -5.74 -7.08 0.30
C MET A 10 -4.66 -7.98 0.92
N THR A 11 -3.54 -7.43 1.40
CA THR A 11 -2.36 -8.23 1.78
C THR A 11 -1.85 -8.00 3.19
N VAL A 12 -1.97 -6.78 3.74
CA VAL A 12 -1.33 -6.43 5.04
C VAL A 12 -1.87 -7.27 6.20
N VAL A 13 -3.16 -7.57 6.18
CA VAL A 13 -3.78 -8.55 7.09
C VAL A 13 -4.00 -9.82 6.27
N PRO A 14 -3.48 -10.99 6.68
CA PRO A 14 -3.05 -11.36 8.05
C PRO A 14 -1.55 -11.20 8.36
N GLU A 15 -0.71 -10.80 7.42
CA GLU A 15 0.76 -10.80 7.58
C GLU A 15 1.25 -10.07 8.83
N VAL A 16 0.72 -8.87 9.11
CA VAL A 16 1.10 -8.07 10.29
C VAL A 16 0.75 -8.76 11.61
N VAL A 17 -0.33 -9.53 11.64
CA VAL A 17 -0.77 -10.27 12.82
C VAL A 17 0.21 -11.41 13.09
N LEU A 18 0.54 -12.18 12.05
CA LEU A 18 1.48 -13.29 12.13
C LEU A 18 2.90 -12.83 12.52
N ALA A 19 3.37 -11.71 11.98
CA ALA A 19 4.66 -11.13 12.36
C ALA A 19 4.70 -10.76 13.85
N LYS A 20 3.61 -10.19 14.36
CA LYS A 20 3.48 -9.87 15.78
C LYS A 20 3.44 -11.13 16.66
N GLU A 21 2.75 -12.18 16.24
CA GLU A 21 2.73 -13.47 16.95
C GLU A 21 4.12 -14.10 17.05
N LEU A 22 4.97 -13.91 16.03
CA LEU A 22 6.36 -14.38 16.00
C LEU A 22 7.36 -13.42 16.67
N GLY A 23 6.90 -12.27 17.17
CA GLY A 23 7.78 -11.26 17.77
C GLY A 23 8.70 -10.55 16.78
N ILE A 24 8.37 -10.57 15.48
CA ILE A 24 9.13 -9.93 14.41
C ILE A 24 8.67 -8.47 14.28
N PRO A 25 9.57 -7.47 14.41
CA PRO A 25 9.23 -6.08 14.12
C PRO A 25 8.78 -5.95 12.65
N TYR A 26 7.57 -5.44 12.44
CA TYR A 26 6.95 -5.32 11.13
C TYR A 26 6.51 -3.88 10.87
N CYS A 27 6.80 -3.38 9.68
CA CYS A 27 6.36 -2.07 9.19
C CYS A 27 5.93 -2.23 7.72
N ALA A 28 4.76 -1.69 7.38
CA ALA A 28 4.24 -1.69 6.02
C ALA A 28 4.15 -0.26 5.47
N MET A 29 4.41 -0.13 4.18
CA MET A 29 4.19 1.09 3.40
C MET A 29 3.16 0.80 2.32
N ALA A 30 2.04 1.50 2.34
CA ALA A 30 1.03 1.41 1.29
C ALA A 30 1.37 2.36 0.13
N LEU A 31 1.34 1.84 -1.09
CA LEU A 31 1.48 2.63 -2.31
C LEU A 31 0.08 2.88 -2.87
N VAL A 32 -0.37 4.13 -2.84
CA VAL A 32 -1.70 4.50 -3.36
C VAL A 32 -1.67 4.39 -4.88
N THR A 33 -2.50 3.51 -5.43
CA THR A 33 -2.58 3.24 -6.88
C THR A 33 -3.76 3.92 -7.54
N ASP A 34 -4.85 4.09 -6.81
CA ASP A 34 -6.13 4.58 -7.31
C ASP A 34 -6.99 5.08 -6.15
N TYR A 35 -8.13 5.68 -6.48
CA TYR A 35 -9.11 6.18 -5.51
C TYR A 35 -10.31 5.23 -5.36
N ASP A 36 -10.12 3.93 -5.59
CA ASP A 36 -11.16 2.90 -5.49
C ASP A 36 -12.38 3.30 -6.36
N CYS A 37 -13.61 3.12 -5.86
CA CYS A 37 -14.83 3.41 -6.60
C CYS A 37 -15.62 4.62 -6.08
N TRP A 38 -15.10 5.36 -5.10
CA TRP A 38 -15.86 6.41 -4.41
C TRP A 38 -15.81 7.78 -5.11
N LYS A 39 -14.82 8.01 -5.98
CA LYS A 39 -14.62 9.30 -6.63
C LYS A 39 -15.27 9.30 -8.01
N GLN A 40 -16.37 10.04 -8.14
CA GLN A 40 -17.21 10.02 -9.36
C GLN A 40 -16.58 10.66 -10.61
N ASN A 41 -15.53 11.46 -10.45
CA ASN A 41 -14.85 12.16 -11.55
C ASN A 41 -13.53 11.50 -11.98
N GLU A 42 -13.23 10.32 -11.46
CA GLU A 42 -12.06 9.53 -11.88
C GLU A 42 -12.50 8.12 -12.24
N ASP A 43 -11.71 7.47 -13.08
CA ASP A 43 -11.99 6.11 -13.54
C ASP A 43 -11.99 5.13 -12.36
N HIS A 44 -12.92 4.18 -12.40
CA HIS A 44 -12.95 3.08 -11.44
C HIS A 44 -11.65 2.27 -11.48
N VAL A 45 -11.30 1.65 -10.35
CA VAL A 45 -10.15 0.75 -10.24
C VAL A 45 -10.12 -0.27 -11.39
N SER A 46 -8.98 -0.35 -12.07
CA SER A 46 -8.66 -1.37 -13.07
C SER A 46 -7.27 -1.95 -12.80
N VAL A 47 -7.04 -3.21 -13.20
CA VAL A 47 -5.75 -3.88 -12.98
C VAL A 47 -4.64 -3.12 -13.72
N GLU A 48 -4.93 -2.58 -14.88
CA GLU A 48 -3.98 -1.86 -15.72
C GLU A 48 -3.50 -0.57 -15.02
N VAL A 49 -4.44 0.23 -14.48
CA VAL A 49 -4.12 1.48 -13.75
C VAL A 49 -3.34 1.19 -12.48
N VAL A 50 -3.70 0.12 -11.77
CA VAL A 50 -2.98 -0.33 -10.57
C VAL A 50 -1.53 -0.68 -10.91
N MET A 51 -1.31 -1.51 -11.94
CA MET A 51 0.02 -1.96 -12.33
C MET A 51 0.90 -0.82 -12.87
N GLU A 52 0.32 0.10 -13.64
CA GLU A 52 1.03 1.28 -14.15
C GLU A 52 1.48 2.18 -12.99
N THR A 53 0.56 2.52 -12.09
CA THR A 53 0.85 3.44 -10.96
C THR A 53 1.81 2.79 -9.97
N LEU A 54 1.65 1.49 -9.70
CA LEU A 54 2.58 0.74 -8.87
C LEU A 54 4.00 0.76 -9.45
N SER A 55 4.14 0.54 -10.75
CA SER A 55 5.43 0.55 -11.44
C SER A 55 6.12 1.92 -11.37
N LYS A 56 5.36 3.01 -11.51
CA LYS A 56 5.87 4.38 -11.33
C LYS A 56 6.36 4.63 -9.90
N ASN A 57 5.64 4.10 -8.91
CA ASN A 57 5.95 4.31 -7.50
C ASN A 57 7.06 3.39 -6.97
N ALA A 58 7.31 2.25 -7.62
CA ALA A 58 8.25 1.22 -7.16
C ALA A 58 9.68 1.74 -6.97
N SER A 59 10.18 2.56 -7.90
CA SER A 59 11.53 3.13 -7.78
C SER A 59 11.67 4.02 -6.54
N ASN A 60 10.64 4.84 -6.24
CA ASN A 60 10.65 5.71 -5.08
C ASN A 60 10.52 4.90 -3.78
N SER A 61 9.66 3.88 -3.74
CA SER A 61 9.51 3.04 -2.54
C SER A 61 10.81 2.32 -2.19
N VAL A 62 11.52 1.80 -3.20
CA VAL A 62 12.84 1.18 -2.99
C VAL A 62 13.83 2.16 -2.38
N GLN A 63 13.89 3.41 -2.87
CA GLN A 63 14.78 4.42 -2.29
C GLN A 63 14.43 4.73 -0.82
N VAL A 64 13.13 4.81 -0.49
CA VAL A 64 12.70 5.02 0.90
C VAL A 64 13.13 3.86 1.80
N PHE A 65 12.93 2.60 1.36
CA PHE A 65 13.38 1.44 2.13
C PHE A 65 14.91 1.41 2.31
N LEU A 66 15.68 1.68 1.25
CA LEU A 66 17.14 1.74 1.34
C LEU A 66 17.62 2.82 2.30
N ASN A 67 16.94 3.95 2.36
CA ASN A 67 17.27 5.02 3.32
C ASN A 67 16.86 4.65 4.75
N ALA A 68 15.74 3.97 4.94
CA ALA A 68 15.31 3.50 6.25
C ALA A 68 16.28 2.46 6.85
N LEU A 69 16.88 1.60 6.01
CA LEU A 69 17.84 0.57 6.44
C LEU A 69 19.25 1.10 6.75
N LYS A 70 19.61 2.31 6.32
CA LYS A 70 20.92 2.92 6.55
C LYS A 70 21.04 3.62 7.90
N ASN A 71 19.91 3.92 8.54
CA ASN A 71 19.86 4.51 9.89
C ASN A 71 19.82 3.42 10.95
#